data_AF-A0A8T5FC96-F1
#
_entry.id   AF-A0A8T5FC96-F1
#
_cell.length_a   1.000
_cell.length_b   1.000
_cell.length_c   1.000
_cell.angle_alpha   90.00
_cell.angle_beta   90.00
_cell.angle_gamma   90.00
#
_symmetry.space_group_name_H-M   'P 1'
#
loop_
_entity.id
_entity.type
_entity.pdbx_description
1 polymer ?
#
loop_
_entity_poly.entity_id
_entity_poly.type
_entity_poly.pdbx_seq_one_letter_code
_entity_poly.pdbx_strand_id
1 'polypeptide(L)'
;MVTTERIIPRSTSRKAKQKPTIITWGKTSTGQPNKMLRSQSINACVNDIYESSRSMGFIKINLIGASSSGKTTLAEVICHQLHERDPTFEVHYLKDSDLINFKETIQNLSKNNQILAFDDLSGLVSKFGKTALEKLEAEITTIRHIDQNEDRKIIMLLNFHAQKKLSKFLRISNFTFYTDCQNEEIGYLEELLGKGQKQKILQFAKLRSQSRMYHKFSFQLSRGNHFTYKDGDPFRILLYNNGISTRFVVSPQLSWILKGGMCQKCHPSEKTIEAKVNLENFRDDISKKFGKGIAKRAIELKLLRQGFYTQPKRVIQCEKYIEQFFAARKINLQELAELYGLKERTTKLMADKKPVIT
;
A
#
# COMPACT_ATOMS: atom_id res chain seq x y z
N MET A 1 -43.51 -2.96 47.42
CA MET A 1 -42.73 -3.42 46.25
C MET A 1 -41.28 -3.50 46.68
N VAL A 2 -40.70 -4.71 46.68
CA VAL A 2 -39.32 -4.93 47.13
C VAL A 2 -38.39 -4.73 45.95
N THR A 3 -37.60 -3.66 45.98
CA THR A 3 -36.61 -3.35 44.94
C THR A 3 -35.46 -4.35 45.06
N THR A 4 -35.37 -5.29 44.12
CA THR A 4 -34.25 -6.23 44.05
C THR A 4 -33.11 -5.56 43.31
N GLU A 5 -32.13 -5.01 44.03
CA GLU A 5 -30.89 -4.51 43.41
C GLU A 5 -30.06 -5.69 42.90
N ARG A 6 -30.06 -5.89 41.58
CA ARG A 6 -29.11 -6.79 40.92
C ARG A 6 -27.73 -6.13 40.93
N ILE A 7 -26.91 -6.48 41.92
CA ILE A 7 -25.47 -6.22 41.88
C ILE A 7 -24.88 -7.12 40.80
N ILE A 8 -24.55 -6.54 39.64
CA ILE A 8 -23.78 -7.23 38.60
C ILE A 8 -22.33 -7.30 39.09
N PRO A 9 -21.78 -8.49 39.40
CA PRO A 9 -20.39 -8.58 39.83
C PRO A 9 -19.50 -8.12 38.67
N ARG A 10 -18.71 -7.05 38.91
CA ARG A 10 -17.62 -6.68 37.99
C ARG A 10 -16.68 -7.87 37.90
N SER A 11 -16.50 -8.41 36.71
CA SER A 11 -15.54 -9.49 36.47
C SER A 11 -14.16 -9.07 36.99
N THR A 12 -13.62 -9.79 37.96
CA THR A 12 -12.25 -9.65 38.46
C THR A 12 -11.23 -10.22 37.48
N SER A 13 -11.47 -10.12 36.17
CA SER A 13 -10.43 -10.41 35.20
C SER A 13 -9.45 -9.22 35.19
N ARG A 14 -8.42 -9.31 36.01
CA ARG A 14 -7.15 -8.67 35.69
C ARG A 14 -6.81 -9.15 34.28
N LYS A 15 -7.03 -8.31 33.24
CA LYS A 15 -6.60 -8.60 31.87
C LYS A 15 -5.15 -9.06 31.96
N ALA A 16 -4.90 -10.35 31.80
CA ALA A 16 -3.55 -10.88 31.77
C ALA A 16 -2.81 -10.07 30.71
N LYS A 17 -1.73 -9.37 31.08
CA LYS A 17 -0.90 -8.64 30.13
C LYS A 17 -0.47 -9.65 29.07
N GLN A 18 -1.09 -9.59 27.89
CA GLN A 18 -0.78 -10.50 26.80
C GLN A 18 0.72 -10.40 26.53
N LYS A 19 1.42 -11.53 26.67
CA LYS A 19 2.85 -11.59 26.40
C LYS A 19 3.07 -11.21 24.92
N PRO A 20 4.08 -10.40 24.60
CA PRO A 20 4.37 -10.03 23.22
C PRO A 20 4.63 -11.28 22.38
N THR A 21 3.85 -11.47 21.33
CA THR A 21 3.97 -12.63 20.42
C THR A 21 5.07 -12.38 19.40
N ILE A 22 6.07 -13.25 19.36
CA ILE A 22 7.10 -13.25 18.33
C ILE A 22 6.63 -14.19 17.21
N ILE A 23 6.63 -13.71 15.98
CA ILE A 23 6.31 -14.49 14.78
C ILE A 23 7.53 -14.57 13.87
N THR A 24 7.55 -15.61 13.04
CA THR A 24 8.51 -15.74 11.95
C THR A 24 7.93 -15.10 10.70
N TRP A 25 8.68 -14.20 10.06
CA TRP A 25 8.34 -13.63 8.77
C TRP A 25 9.53 -13.77 7.82
N GLY A 26 9.40 -14.64 6.82
CA GLY A 26 10.44 -14.85 5.81
C GLY A 26 11.76 -15.39 6.38
N LYS A 27 12.83 -15.18 5.62
CA LYS A 27 14.19 -15.63 5.97
C LYS A 27 15.14 -14.43 5.90
N THR A 28 16.16 -14.40 6.75
CA THR A 28 17.25 -13.41 6.71
C THR A 28 18.12 -13.60 5.46
N SER A 29 19.02 -12.66 5.21
CA SER A 29 20.09 -12.77 4.20
C SER A 29 20.90 -14.08 4.31
N THR A 30 21.05 -14.59 5.54
CA THR A 30 21.75 -15.85 5.85
C THR A 30 20.87 -17.10 5.74
N GLY A 31 19.62 -16.98 5.28
CA GLY A 31 18.68 -18.09 5.12
C GLY A 31 17.95 -18.54 6.40
N GLN A 32 18.31 -17.99 7.57
CA GLN A 32 17.63 -18.31 8.83
C GLN A 32 16.24 -17.66 8.94
N PRO A 33 15.27 -18.27 9.64
CA PRO A 33 13.95 -17.66 9.86
C PRO A 33 14.06 -16.29 10.53
N ASN A 34 13.50 -15.25 9.92
CA ASN A 34 13.55 -13.91 10.50
C ASN A 34 12.38 -13.71 11.48
N LYS A 35 12.67 -13.21 12.68
CA LYS A 35 11.69 -13.06 13.76
C LYS A 35 11.29 -11.60 13.92
N MET A 36 10.05 -11.38 14.30
CA MET A 36 9.51 -10.04 14.58
C MET A 36 8.45 -10.09 15.66
N LEU A 37 8.19 -8.95 16.29
CA LEU A 37 7.04 -8.76 17.17
C LEU A 37 5.78 -8.58 16.32
N ARG A 38 4.77 -9.44 16.54
CA ARG A 38 3.51 -9.43 15.76
C ARG A 38 2.83 -8.07 15.75
N SER A 39 2.86 -7.36 16.89
CA SER A 39 2.26 -6.03 17.04
C SER A 39 2.93 -4.94 16.20
N GLN A 40 4.12 -5.20 15.67
CA GLN A 40 4.91 -4.25 14.90
C GLN A 40 4.83 -4.50 13.39
N SER A 41 3.94 -5.39 12.93
CA SER A 41 3.85 -5.71 11.51
C SER A 41 3.32 -4.57 10.66
N ILE A 42 4.06 -4.23 9.60
CA ILE A 42 3.58 -3.31 8.55
C ILE A 42 2.32 -3.84 7.86
N ASN A 43 2.12 -5.16 7.79
CA ASN A 43 0.92 -5.76 7.19
C ASN A 43 -0.35 -5.31 7.90
N ALA A 44 -0.30 -5.06 9.22
CA ALA A 44 -1.43 -4.55 9.97
C ALA A 44 -1.77 -3.10 9.55
N CYS A 45 -0.76 -2.26 9.31
CA CYS A 45 -0.96 -0.92 8.79
C CYS A 45 -1.52 -0.92 7.37
N VAL A 46 -1.01 -1.81 6.50
CA VAL A 46 -1.54 -1.95 5.14
C VAL A 46 -2.98 -2.44 5.15
N ASN A 47 -3.35 -3.33 6.09
CA ASN A 47 -4.75 -3.73 6.26
C ASN A 47 -5.63 -2.56 6.72
N ASP A 48 -5.18 -1.73 7.66
CA ASP A 48 -5.91 -0.54 8.08
C ASP A 48 -6.19 0.40 6.87
N ILE A 49 -5.16 0.61 6.03
CA ILE A 49 -5.26 1.42 4.81
C ILE A 49 -6.24 0.79 3.82
N TYR A 50 -6.12 -0.50 3.56
CA TYR A 50 -6.96 -1.23 2.61
C TYR A 50 -8.43 -1.25 3.05
N GLU A 51 -8.73 -1.55 4.32
CA GLU A 51 -10.12 -1.52 4.79
C GLU A 51 -10.70 -0.11 4.74
N SER A 52 -9.89 0.92 5.02
CA SER A 52 -10.33 2.30 4.85
C SER A 52 -10.56 2.65 3.38
N SER A 53 -9.81 2.08 2.44
CA SER A 53 -9.98 2.37 1.00
C SER A 53 -11.25 1.74 0.44
N ARG A 54 -11.83 0.78 1.15
CA ARG A 54 -13.12 0.19 0.78
C ARG A 54 -14.29 1.11 1.08
N SER A 55 -14.17 1.97 2.08
CA SER A 55 -15.22 2.94 2.47
C SER A 55 -14.95 4.36 1.98
N MET A 56 -13.69 4.72 1.75
CA MET A 56 -13.28 6.05 1.30
C MET A 56 -12.75 6.00 -0.14
N GLY A 57 -13.32 6.80 -1.04
CA GLY A 57 -12.81 6.95 -2.41
C GLY A 57 -11.44 7.63 -2.50
N PHE A 58 -11.00 8.33 -1.44
CA PHE A 58 -9.71 9.00 -1.41
C PHE A 58 -9.01 8.82 -0.05
N ILE A 59 -7.78 8.31 -0.08
CA ILE A 59 -6.91 8.15 1.08
C ILE A 59 -5.61 8.90 0.87
N LYS A 60 -5.21 9.69 1.87
CA LYS A 60 -3.91 10.33 1.91
C LYS A 60 -3.03 9.70 2.97
N ILE A 61 -1.80 9.35 2.57
CA ILE A 61 -0.75 8.77 3.40
C ILE A 61 0.46 9.70 3.36
N ASN A 62 0.90 10.17 4.52
CA ASN A 62 2.11 10.98 4.62
C ASN A 62 3.28 10.12 5.09
N LEU A 63 4.40 10.14 4.36
CA LEU A 63 5.65 9.49 4.74
C LEU A 63 6.67 10.58 5.05
N ILE A 64 7.11 10.65 6.31
CA ILE A 64 7.88 11.80 6.78
C ILE A 64 9.18 11.38 7.45
N GLY A 65 10.25 12.11 7.19
CA GLY A 65 11.56 11.93 7.82
C GLY A 65 12.70 12.40 6.92
N ALA A 66 13.92 12.40 7.43
CA ALA A 66 15.09 12.92 6.73
C ALA A 66 15.40 12.21 5.39
N SER A 67 16.28 12.79 4.58
CA SER A 67 16.85 12.10 3.41
C SER A 67 17.46 10.77 3.82
N SER A 68 17.29 9.74 3.00
CA SER A 68 17.83 8.39 3.25
C SER A 68 17.26 7.64 4.48
N SER A 69 16.22 8.17 5.13
CA SER A 69 15.54 7.49 6.25
C SER A 69 14.79 6.22 5.84
N GLY A 70 14.52 6.03 4.54
CA GLY A 70 13.81 4.88 3.98
C GLY A 70 12.36 5.15 3.57
N LYS A 71 11.99 6.43 3.33
CA LYS A 71 10.66 6.82 2.85
C LYS A 71 10.30 6.16 1.53
N THR A 72 11.16 6.27 0.52
CA THR A 72 10.95 5.68 -0.81
C THR A 72 10.76 4.17 -0.71
N THR A 73 11.63 3.47 0.02
CA THR A 73 11.50 2.02 0.27
C THR A 73 10.20 1.67 1.01
N LEU A 74 9.76 2.49 1.96
CA LEU A 74 8.48 2.29 2.63
C LEU A 74 7.29 2.52 1.69
N ALA A 75 7.35 3.54 0.84
CA ALA A 75 6.34 3.80 -0.18
C ALA A 75 6.20 2.59 -1.12
N GLU A 76 7.32 2.08 -1.62
CA GLU A 76 7.40 0.88 -2.44
C GLU A 76 6.77 -0.34 -1.77
N VAL A 77 7.08 -0.58 -0.48
CA VAL A 77 6.49 -1.68 0.30
C VAL A 77 4.97 -1.51 0.44
N ILE A 78 4.50 -0.32 0.79
CA ILE A 78 3.06 -0.05 0.94
C ILE A 78 2.34 -0.24 -0.39
N CYS A 79 2.84 0.36 -1.48
CA CYS A 79 2.29 0.21 -2.82
C CYS A 79 2.25 -1.26 -3.26
N HIS A 80 3.34 -1.99 -3.02
CA HIS A 80 3.41 -3.41 -3.35
C HIS A 80 2.37 -4.23 -2.58
N GLN A 81 2.33 -4.06 -1.27
CA GLN A 81 1.43 -4.83 -0.40
C GLN A 81 -0.05 -4.49 -0.61
N LEU A 82 -0.38 -3.26 -1.03
CA LEU A 82 -1.75 -2.86 -1.35
C LEU A 82 -2.25 -3.50 -2.65
N HIS A 83 -1.49 -3.40 -3.75
CA HIS A 83 -1.95 -3.98 -5.01
C HIS A 83 -1.90 -5.52 -5.04
N GLU A 84 -1.11 -6.15 -4.16
CA GLU A 84 -1.18 -7.60 -3.95
C GLU A 84 -2.49 -8.02 -3.29
N ARG A 85 -3.05 -7.18 -2.40
CA ARG A 85 -4.35 -7.43 -1.76
C ARG A 85 -5.50 -7.19 -2.72
N ASP A 86 -5.39 -6.15 -3.53
CA ASP A 86 -6.37 -5.84 -4.57
C ASP A 86 -5.65 -5.58 -5.91
N PRO A 87 -5.67 -6.58 -6.81
CA PRO A 87 -5.03 -6.49 -8.11
C PRO A 87 -5.61 -5.42 -9.04
N THR A 88 -6.73 -4.78 -8.71
CA THR A 88 -7.31 -3.68 -9.50
C THR A 88 -6.57 -2.37 -9.29
N PHE A 89 -5.72 -2.26 -8.27
CA PHE A 89 -4.87 -1.08 -8.09
C PHE A 89 -3.73 -1.04 -9.10
N GLU A 90 -3.62 0.10 -9.78
CA GLU A 90 -2.46 0.52 -10.57
C GLU A 90 -1.53 1.36 -9.72
N VAL A 91 -0.22 1.17 -9.88
CA VAL A 91 0.79 1.87 -9.10
C VAL A 91 1.52 2.85 -10.00
N HIS A 92 1.54 4.12 -9.61
CA HIS A 92 2.21 5.20 -10.33
C HIS A 92 3.18 5.92 -9.40
N TYR A 93 4.45 5.96 -9.80
CA TYR A 93 5.47 6.79 -9.17
C TYR A 93 5.56 8.10 -9.93
N LEU A 94 5.23 9.20 -9.25
CA LEU A 94 5.08 10.51 -9.84
C LEU A 94 6.11 11.47 -9.24
N LYS A 95 6.54 12.44 -10.04
CA LYS A 95 7.54 13.45 -9.70
C LYS A 95 6.87 14.81 -9.42
N ASP A 96 7.66 15.75 -8.92
CA ASP A 96 7.26 17.15 -8.68
C ASP A 96 6.50 17.80 -9.85
N SER A 97 6.91 17.53 -11.10
CA SER A 97 6.28 18.08 -12.30
C SER A 97 4.83 17.62 -12.48
N ASP A 98 4.55 16.39 -12.09
CA ASP A 98 3.25 15.73 -12.32
C ASP A 98 2.18 16.25 -11.34
N LEU A 99 2.61 16.89 -10.25
CA LEU A 99 1.73 17.52 -9.24
C LEU A 99 1.23 18.89 -9.66
N ILE A 100 1.91 19.59 -10.55
CA ILE A 100 1.48 20.95 -10.96
C ILE A 100 0.27 20.87 -11.88
N ASN A 101 0.26 19.84 -12.71
CA ASN A 101 -0.85 19.51 -13.60
C ASN A 101 -1.61 18.30 -13.04
N PHE A 102 -1.78 18.22 -11.72
CA PHE A 102 -2.31 17.04 -11.06
C PHE A 102 -3.66 16.62 -11.63
N LYS A 103 -4.55 17.56 -11.92
CA LYS A 103 -5.81 17.27 -12.60
C LYS A 103 -5.63 16.57 -13.95
N GLU A 104 -4.75 17.09 -14.81
CA GLU A 104 -4.48 16.50 -16.14
C GLU A 104 -3.80 15.13 -16.01
N THR A 105 -2.81 15.01 -15.11
CA THR A 105 -2.16 13.74 -14.78
C THR A 105 -3.21 12.69 -14.42
N ILE A 106 -4.14 13.02 -13.51
CA ILE A 106 -5.19 12.10 -13.04
C ILE A 106 -6.22 11.76 -14.12
N GLN A 107 -6.52 12.69 -15.04
CA GLN A 107 -7.42 12.46 -16.17
C GLN A 107 -6.80 11.57 -17.24
N ASN A 108 -5.48 11.61 -17.39
CA ASN A 108 -4.74 10.74 -18.31
C ASN A 108 -4.48 9.33 -17.76
N LEU A 109 -4.65 9.13 -16.45
CA LEU A 109 -4.60 7.80 -15.84
C LEU A 109 -5.83 6.97 -16.23
N SER A 110 -5.69 5.65 -16.10
CA SER A 110 -6.81 4.76 -16.35
C SER A 110 -7.93 4.93 -15.31
N LYS A 111 -9.08 4.33 -15.61
CA LYS A 111 -10.25 4.31 -14.71
C LYS A 111 -10.11 3.32 -13.55
N ASN A 112 -9.05 2.52 -13.54
CA ASN A 112 -8.80 1.57 -12.45
C ASN A 112 -8.48 2.29 -11.15
N ASN A 113 -8.54 1.55 -10.05
CA ASN A 113 -8.13 2.06 -8.75
C ASN A 113 -6.64 2.45 -8.80
N GLN A 114 -6.28 3.56 -8.15
CA GLN A 114 -4.97 4.18 -8.31
C GLN A 114 -4.21 4.24 -6.98
N ILE A 115 -2.93 3.90 -7.02
CA ILE A 115 -1.96 4.17 -5.96
C ILE A 115 -0.92 5.13 -6.52
N LEU A 116 -0.91 6.35 -6.01
CA LEU A 116 -0.06 7.44 -6.48
C LEU A 116 1.01 7.70 -5.43
N ALA A 117 2.26 7.38 -5.74
CA ALA A 117 3.39 7.61 -4.87
C ALA A 117 4.22 8.79 -5.39
N PHE A 118 4.21 9.88 -4.63
CA PHE A 118 4.97 11.07 -4.92
C PHE A 118 6.25 11.07 -4.09
N ASP A 119 7.39 10.96 -4.78
CA ASP A 119 8.69 11.01 -4.11
C ASP A 119 9.20 12.44 -3.98
N ASP A 120 9.79 12.74 -2.82
CA ASP A 120 10.40 14.02 -2.42
C ASP A 120 9.66 15.32 -2.84
N LEU A 121 8.65 15.69 -2.06
CA LEU A 121 7.90 16.95 -2.26
C LEU A 121 8.58 18.18 -1.66
N SER A 122 9.79 18.05 -1.14
CA SER A 122 10.42 19.12 -0.38
C SER A 122 10.85 20.30 -1.27
N GLY A 123 11.05 20.05 -2.57
CA GLY A 123 11.40 21.06 -3.57
C GLY A 123 10.21 21.82 -4.17
N LEU A 124 8.97 21.41 -3.90
CA LEU A 124 7.79 21.93 -4.61
C LEU A 124 7.59 23.43 -4.37
N VAL A 125 7.68 23.89 -3.12
CA VAL A 125 7.54 25.32 -2.76
C VAL A 125 8.66 26.16 -3.34
N SER A 126 9.91 25.65 -3.31
CA SER A 126 11.06 26.37 -3.85
C SER A 126 11.06 26.46 -5.38
N LYS A 127 10.53 25.45 -6.06
CA LYS A 127 10.54 25.36 -7.52
C LYS A 127 9.34 26.05 -8.17
N PHE A 128 8.16 26.01 -7.54
CA PHE A 128 6.90 26.42 -8.16
C PHE A 128 6.16 27.53 -7.42
N GLY A 129 6.67 27.97 -6.27
CA GLY A 129 6.08 29.06 -5.48
C GLY A 129 4.83 28.65 -4.70
N LYS A 130 4.28 29.60 -3.93
CA LYS A 130 3.10 29.36 -3.06
C LYS A 130 1.81 29.14 -3.85
N THR A 131 1.64 29.85 -4.96
CA THR A 131 0.43 29.79 -5.80
C THR A 131 0.21 28.40 -6.41
N ALA A 132 1.28 27.70 -6.79
CA ALA A 132 1.18 26.32 -7.27
C ALA A 132 0.74 25.35 -6.17
N LEU A 133 1.15 25.61 -4.93
CA LEU A 133 0.74 24.80 -3.78
C LEU A 133 -0.75 25.01 -3.46
N GLU A 134 -1.24 26.25 -3.49
CA GLU A 134 -2.67 26.54 -3.33
C GLU A 134 -3.53 25.89 -4.44
N LYS A 135 -3.04 25.91 -5.68
CA LYS A 135 -3.69 25.21 -6.80
C LYS A 135 -3.75 23.70 -6.58
N LEU A 136 -2.64 23.08 -6.14
CA LEU A 136 -2.60 21.65 -5.81
C LEU A 136 -3.59 21.30 -4.67
N GLU A 137 -3.70 22.15 -3.65
CA GLU A 137 -4.65 21.94 -2.54
C GLU A 137 -6.12 21.96 -3.04
N ALA A 138 -6.45 22.90 -3.93
CA ALA A 138 -7.75 22.95 -4.58
C ALA A 138 -8.00 21.72 -5.47
N GLU A 139 -6.99 21.27 -6.23
CA GLU A 139 -7.10 20.10 -7.10
C GLU A 139 -7.26 18.78 -6.32
N ILE A 140 -6.50 18.58 -5.23
CA ILE A 140 -6.67 17.42 -4.34
C ILE A 140 -8.10 17.37 -3.75
N THR A 141 -8.67 18.53 -3.45
CA THR A 141 -10.04 18.63 -2.90
C THR A 141 -11.09 18.30 -3.98
N THR A 142 -10.88 18.78 -5.21
CA THR A 142 -11.82 18.57 -6.32
C THR A 142 -11.74 17.17 -6.93
N ILE A 143 -10.63 16.45 -6.82
CA ILE A 143 -10.52 15.04 -7.28
C ILE A 143 -11.57 14.13 -6.65
N ARG A 144 -12.06 14.46 -5.45
CA ARG A 144 -13.19 13.78 -4.82
C ARG A 144 -14.51 13.91 -5.60
N HIS A 145 -14.55 14.78 -6.62
CA HIS A 145 -15.72 15.16 -7.40
C HIS A 145 -15.51 15.12 -8.92
N ILE A 146 -14.32 14.74 -9.41
CA ILE A 146 -14.00 14.82 -10.85
C ILE A 146 -14.87 13.89 -11.70
N ASP A 147 -15.31 12.76 -11.16
CA ASP A 147 -16.25 11.87 -11.85
C ASP A 147 -17.32 11.35 -10.88
N GLN A 148 -18.46 12.06 -10.78
CA GLN A 148 -19.60 11.67 -9.94
C GLN A 148 -20.19 10.28 -10.29
N ASN A 149 -19.83 9.72 -11.45
CA ASN A 149 -20.35 8.46 -11.97
C ASN A 149 -19.32 7.30 -11.97
N GLU A 150 -18.09 7.50 -11.51
CA GLU A 150 -17.06 6.47 -11.49
C GLU A 150 -16.51 6.27 -10.07
N ASP A 151 -16.79 5.10 -9.48
CA ASP A 151 -16.33 4.71 -8.14
C ASP A 151 -14.84 4.31 -8.17
N ARG A 152 -13.98 5.27 -8.54
CA ARG A 152 -12.52 5.08 -8.59
C ARG A 152 -11.91 5.41 -7.23
N LYS A 153 -11.20 4.45 -6.64
CA LYS A 153 -10.46 4.63 -5.39
C LYS A 153 -9.06 5.14 -5.65
N ILE A 154 -8.63 6.16 -4.93
CA ILE A 154 -7.29 6.75 -5.03
C ILE A 154 -6.61 6.71 -3.66
N ILE A 155 -5.44 6.06 -3.61
CA ILE A 155 -4.53 6.08 -2.46
C ILE A 155 -3.31 6.90 -2.83
N MET A 156 -3.09 8.00 -2.12
CA MET A 156 -2.01 8.93 -2.41
C MET A 156 -0.96 8.92 -1.30
N LEU A 157 0.28 8.58 -1.64
CA LEU A 157 1.44 8.59 -0.76
C LEU A 157 2.28 9.83 -1.04
N LEU A 158 2.53 10.63 -0.02
CA LEU A 158 3.29 11.88 -0.11
C LEU A 158 4.57 11.77 0.74
N ASN A 159 5.74 11.85 0.09
CA ASN A 159 7.03 11.81 0.78
C ASN A 159 7.52 13.22 1.13
N PHE A 160 7.90 13.41 2.40
CA PHE A 160 8.34 14.70 2.92
C PHE A 160 9.64 14.60 3.73
N HIS A 161 10.55 15.56 3.53
CA HIS A 161 11.83 15.62 4.26
C HIS A 161 11.71 16.29 5.63
N ALA A 162 10.98 17.41 5.70
CA ALA A 162 10.83 18.19 6.93
C ALA A 162 9.38 18.67 7.09
N GLN A 163 8.79 18.40 8.25
CA GLN A 163 7.38 18.67 8.51
C GLN A 163 7.06 20.17 8.58
N LYS A 164 8.05 20.99 8.97
CA LYS A 164 7.90 22.44 9.16
C LYS A 164 7.67 23.22 7.86
N LYS A 165 8.03 22.66 6.70
CA LYS A 165 7.95 23.35 5.39
C LYS A 165 6.59 23.18 4.69
N LEU A 166 5.65 22.43 5.28
CA LEU A 166 4.38 22.09 4.64
C LEU A 166 3.21 22.90 5.20
N SER A 167 2.26 23.24 4.32
CA SER A 167 0.98 23.82 4.73
C SER A 167 0.24 22.91 5.71
N LYS A 168 -0.70 23.48 6.49
CA LYS A 168 -1.53 22.68 7.41
C LYS A 168 -2.33 21.62 6.65
N PHE A 169 -2.80 21.92 5.43
CA PHE A 169 -3.58 21.00 4.61
C PHE A 169 -2.79 19.75 4.18
N LEU A 170 -1.57 19.91 3.67
CA LEU A 170 -0.73 18.77 3.24
C LEU A 170 -0.39 17.85 4.42
N ARG A 171 -0.31 18.40 5.64
CA ARG A 171 -0.03 17.64 6.86
C ARG A 171 -1.18 16.77 7.35
N ILE A 172 -2.43 17.18 7.13
CA ILE A 172 -3.60 16.41 7.53
C ILE A 172 -3.74 15.19 6.62
N SER A 173 -3.47 13.99 7.11
CA SER A 173 -3.59 12.74 6.35
C SER A 173 -4.41 11.71 7.12
N ASN A 174 -5.00 10.74 6.40
CA ASN A 174 -5.65 9.59 7.03
C ASN A 174 -4.63 8.74 7.81
N PHE A 175 -3.44 8.59 7.23
CA PHE A 175 -2.35 7.81 7.81
C PHE A 175 -1.03 8.56 7.70
N THR A 176 -0.20 8.44 8.73
CA THR A 176 1.13 9.04 8.74
C THR A 176 2.17 8.03 9.22
N PHE A 177 3.26 7.91 8.48
CA PHE A 177 4.44 7.16 8.87
C PHE A 177 5.60 8.13 9.07
N TYR A 178 6.24 8.03 10.24
CA TYR A 178 7.49 8.71 10.52
C TYR A 178 8.62 7.68 10.43
N THR A 179 9.55 7.97 9.52
CA THR A 179 10.75 7.17 9.23
C THR A 179 11.97 7.70 9.97
N ASP A 180 11.90 8.95 10.44
CA ASP A 180 12.93 9.56 11.26
C ASP A 180 12.32 10.57 12.25
N CYS A 181 13.07 10.88 13.29
CA CYS A 181 12.76 11.93 14.26
C CYS A 181 14.06 12.43 14.90
N GLN A 182 14.37 13.70 14.67
CA GLN A 182 15.44 14.41 15.38
C GLN A 182 14.88 15.15 16.61
N ASN A 183 15.77 15.58 17.51
CA ASN A 183 15.36 16.21 18.76
C ASN A 183 14.57 17.51 18.53
N GLU A 184 14.92 18.26 17.49
CA GLU A 184 14.31 19.51 17.06
C GLU A 184 12.89 19.33 16.49
N GLU A 185 12.50 18.09 16.18
CA GLU A 185 11.20 17.72 15.63
C GLU A 185 10.24 17.18 16.70
N ILE A 186 10.73 16.84 17.90
CA ILE A 186 9.92 16.26 18.98
C ILE A 186 8.77 17.18 19.36
N GLY A 187 9.05 18.46 19.62
CA GLY A 187 8.02 19.43 20.02
C GLY A 187 6.93 19.58 18.97
N TYR A 188 7.29 19.45 17.71
CA TYR A 188 6.36 19.51 16.59
C TYR A 188 5.50 18.24 16.47
N LEU A 189 6.11 17.06 16.65
CA LEU A 189 5.37 15.80 16.71
C LEU A 189 4.42 15.75 17.92
N GLU A 190 4.79 16.36 19.04
CA GLU A 190 3.92 16.51 20.21
C GLU A 190 2.68 17.37 19.90
N GLU A 191 2.82 18.40 19.07
CA GLU A 191 1.71 19.23 18.60
C GLU A 191 0.76 18.43 17.69
N LEU A 192 1.30 17.67 16.74
CA LEU A 192 0.50 16.90 15.79
C LEU A 192 -0.16 15.64 16.39
N LEU A 193 0.61 14.85 17.14
CA LEU A 193 0.17 13.56 17.68
C LEU A 193 -0.47 13.69 19.07
N GLY A 194 -0.37 14.87 19.66
CA GLY A 194 -0.84 15.19 20.99
C GLY A 194 0.17 14.85 22.08
N LYS A 195 0.15 15.66 23.16
CA LYS A 195 1.03 15.53 24.33
C LYS A 195 0.98 14.15 24.98
N GLY A 196 -0.14 13.43 24.87
CA GLY A 196 -0.29 12.07 25.38
C GLY A 196 0.63 11.03 24.72
N GLN A 197 1.17 11.30 23.54
CA GLN A 197 2.10 10.40 22.84
C GLN A 197 3.58 10.75 23.05
N LYS A 198 3.90 11.76 23.87
CA LYS A 198 5.26 12.25 24.14
C LYS A 198 6.27 11.15 24.44
N GLN A 199 5.93 10.22 25.33
CA GLN A 199 6.82 9.11 25.70
C GLN A 199 7.17 8.22 24.51
N LYS A 200 6.22 7.95 23.61
CA LYS A 200 6.47 7.16 22.40
C LYS A 200 7.32 7.92 21.39
N ILE A 201 7.12 9.23 21.25
CA ILE A 201 7.92 10.09 20.38
C ILE A 201 9.38 10.09 20.86
N LEU A 202 9.61 10.31 22.15
CA LEU A 202 10.95 10.26 22.76
C LEU A 202 11.59 8.88 22.59
N GLN A 203 10.83 7.81 22.81
CA GLN A 203 11.31 6.45 22.60
C GLN A 203 11.64 6.20 21.12
N PHE A 204 10.84 6.72 20.18
CA PHE A 204 11.11 6.60 18.75
C PHE A 204 12.42 7.30 18.37
N ALA A 205 12.62 8.55 18.81
CA ALA A 205 13.85 9.30 18.59
C ALA A 205 15.09 8.54 19.12
N LYS A 206 14.98 7.97 20.33
CA LYS A 206 16.03 7.13 20.92
C LYS A 206 16.31 5.89 20.06
N LEU A 207 15.27 5.16 19.64
CA LEU A 207 15.43 3.95 18.82
C LEU A 207 16.03 4.25 17.44
N ARG A 208 15.66 5.38 16.82
CA ARG A 208 16.26 5.85 15.56
C ARG A 208 17.73 6.22 15.72
N SER A 209 18.09 6.92 16.80
CA SER A 209 19.50 7.21 17.10
C SER A 209 20.31 5.95 17.37
N GLN A 210 19.77 4.97 18.10
CA GLN A 210 20.42 3.67 18.30
C GLN A 210 20.61 2.91 16.98
N SER A 211 19.59 2.90 16.13
CA SER A 211 19.61 2.30 14.79
C SER A 211 20.73 2.90 13.92
N ARG A 212 20.90 4.22 13.93
CA ARG A 212 21.98 4.90 13.21
C ARG A 212 23.37 4.59 13.75
N MET A 213 23.55 4.62 15.08
CA MET A 213 24.87 4.48 15.70
C MET A 213 25.36 3.04 15.77
N TYR A 214 24.46 2.09 16.00
CA TYR A 214 24.80 0.71 16.31
C TYR A 214 24.25 -0.31 15.30
N HIS A 215 23.58 0.16 14.23
CA HIS A 215 22.91 -0.67 13.22
C HIS A 215 21.91 -1.67 13.83
N LYS A 216 21.38 -1.37 15.01
CA LYS A 216 20.42 -2.20 15.74
C LYS A 216 19.49 -1.36 16.60
N PHE A 217 18.29 -1.85 16.83
CA PHE A 217 17.33 -1.25 17.76
C PHE A 217 16.61 -2.33 18.55
N SER A 218 16.36 -2.05 19.83
CA SER A 218 15.87 -3.05 20.77
C SER A 218 14.61 -2.59 21.49
N PHE A 219 13.60 -3.46 21.53
CA PHE A 219 12.41 -3.27 22.33
C PHE A 219 12.50 -4.08 23.60
N GLN A 220 12.29 -3.43 24.74
CA GLN A 220 12.20 -4.12 26.01
C GLN A 220 10.89 -4.90 26.09
N LEU A 221 10.96 -6.21 26.30
CA LEU A 221 9.79 -7.10 26.46
C LEU A 221 9.41 -7.27 27.93
N SER A 222 10.42 -7.36 28.80
CA SER A 222 10.27 -7.41 30.26
C SER A 222 11.56 -6.93 30.93
N ARG A 223 11.64 -6.98 32.27
CA ARG A 223 12.88 -6.65 32.99
C ARG A 223 14.02 -7.54 32.48
N GLY A 224 15.10 -6.95 31.99
CA GLY A 224 16.27 -7.64 31.41
C GLY A 224 16.10 -8.20 29.99
N ASN A 225 14.88 -8.53 29.55
CA ASN A 225 14.65 -9.15 28.24
C ASN A 225 14.35 -8.14 27.14
N HIS A 226 15.10 -8.24 26.04
CA HIS A 226 14.99 -7.36 24.89
C HIS A 226 14.82 -8.16 23.59
N PHE A 227 13.98 -7.65 22.70
CA PHE A 227 13.91 -8.10 21.32
C PHE A 227 14.69 -7.12 20.44
N THR A 228 15.71 -7.59 19.76
CA THR A 228 16.62 -6.73 18.97
C THR A 228 16.47 -7.02 17.49
N TYR A 229 16.32 -5.96 16.71
CA TYR A 229 16.37 -5.97 15.26
C TYR A 229 17.72 -5.44 14.79
N LYS A 230 18.20 -5.95 13.65
CA LYS A 230 19.26 -5.31 12.87
C LYS A 230 18.61 -4.29 11.94
N ASP A 231 19.07 -3.05 11.99
CA ASP A 231 18.52 -2.00 11.15
C ASP A 231 18.87 -2.23 9.68
N GLY A 232 17.86 -2.23 8.81
CA GLY A 232 18.05 -2.45 7.38
C GLY A 232 18.21 -3.91 6.95
N ASP A 233 18.26 -4.88 7.88
CA ASP A 233 18.33 -6.32 7.57
C ASP A 233 17.16 -7.11 8.19
N PRO A 234 16.02 -7.19 7.49
CA PRO A 234 15.53 -6.27 6.46
C PRO A 234 14.83 -5.06 7.09
N PHE A 235 14.62 -5.08 8.41
CA PHE A 235 13.64 -4.24 9.08
C PHE A 235 14.19 -2.86 9.45
N ARG A 236 13.38 -1.83 9.21
CA ARG A 236 13.57 -0.49 9.77
C ARG A 236 12.41 -0.13 10.68
N ILE A 237 12.73 0.55 11.78
CA ILE A 237 11.73 1.05 12.72
C ILE A 237 11.03 2.30 12.20
N LEU A 238 9.72 2.33 12.37
CA LEU A 238 8.81 3.40 11.98
C LEU A 238 7.87 3.74 13.16
N LEU A 239 7.40 4.98 13.18
CA LEU A 239 6.26 5.37 14.00
C LEU A 239 5.05 5.58 13.09
N TYR A 240 3.99 4.83 13.32
CA TYR A 240 2.76 4.91 12.54
C TYR A 240 1.64 5.55 13.35
N ASN A 241 0.89 6.44 12.71
CA ASN A 241 -0.32 7.04 13.24
C ASN A 241 -1.47 6.90 12.23
N ASN A 242 -2.66 6.54 12.72
CA ASN A 242 -3.89 6.40 11.93
C ASN A 242 -5.02 7.32 12.40
N GLY A 243 -4.68 8.47 13.00
CA GLY A 243 -5.64 9.40 13.61
C GLY A 243 -6.22 8.95 14.96
N ILE A 244 -6.24 7.65 15.25
CA ILE A 244 -6.77 7.08 16.51
C ILE A 244 -5.63 6.65 17.45
N SER A 245 -4.60 6.01 16.90
CA SER A 245 -3.54 5.36 17.66
C SER A 245 -2.17 5.61 17.04
N THR A 246 -1.17 5.75 17.90
CA THR A 246 0.25 5.81 17.50
C THR A 246 0.96 4.55 17.97
N ARG A 247 1.62 3.83 17.06
CA ARG A 247 2.31 2.55 17.36
C ARG A 247 3.64 2.42 16.62
N PHE A 248 4.55 1.65 17.21
CA PHE A 248 5.79 1.26 16.55
C PHE A 248 5.52 0.17 15.53
N VAL A 249 6.13 0.33 14.36
CA VAL A 249 6.02 -0.61 13.24
C VAL A 249 7.41 -0.87 12.71
N VAL A 250 7.63 -2.06 12.17
CA VAL A 250 8.84 -2.38 11.42
C VAL A 250 8.45 -2.71 9.98
N SER A 251 9.16 -2.09 9.03
CA SER A 251 8.99 -2.38 7.61
C SER A 251 10.26 -3.04 7.07
N PRO A 252 10.16 -4.14 6.30
CA PRO A 252 11.29 -4.69 5.57
C PRO A 252 11.62 -3.81 4.34
N GLN A 253 12.67 -4.17 3.62
CA GLN A 253 12.92 -3.67 2.27
C GLN A 253 12.04 -4.40 1.24
N LEU A 254 11.63 -3.73 0.16
CA LEU A 254 10.83 -4.37 -0.90
C LEU A 254 11.58 -5.54 -1.56
N SER A 255 12.88 -5.37 -1.84
CA SER A 255 13.76 -6.41 -2.39
C SER A 255 13.73 -7.70 -1.56
N TRP A 256 13.60 -7.59 -0.24
CA TRP A 256 13.49 -8.71 0.67
C TRP A 256 12.14 -9.42 0.57
N ILE A 257 11.03 -8.67 0.44
CA ILE A 257 9.69 -9.23 0.20
C ILE A 257 9.68 -10.01 -1.11
N LEU A 258 10.25 -9.42 -2.17
CA LEU A 258 10.30 -9.98 -3.51
C LEU A 258 11.39 -11.06 -3.69
N LYS A 259 12.21 -11.34 -2.66
CA LYS A 259 13.35 -12.28 -2.72
C LYS A 259 14.30 -11.99 -3.89
N GLY A 260 14.55 -10.71 -4.16
CA GLY A 260 15.39 -10.26 -5.27
C GLY A 260 14.68 -10.23 -6.64
N GLY A 261 13.41 -10.62 -6.72
CA GLY A 261 12.60 -10.46 -7.92
C GLY A 261 12.12 -9.03 -8.13
N MET A 262 11.45 -8.79 -9.26
CA MET A 262 10.80 -7.51 -9.58
C MET A 262 9.28 -7.66 -9.73
N CYS A 263 8.54 -6.70 -9.20
CA CYS A 263 7.11 -6.60 -9.40
C CYS A 263 6.81 -5.77 -10.64
N GLN A 264 6.37 -6.40 -11.73
CA GLN A 264 6.03 -5.72 -12.99
C GLN A 264 4.89 -4.71 -12.90
N LYS A 265 4.07 -4.77 -11.84
CA LYS A 265 3.01 -3.77 -11.58
C LYS A 265 3.56 -2.51 -10.94
N CYS A 266 4.42 -2.64 -9.93
CA CYS A 266 5.05 -1.50 -9.30
C CYS A 266 6.12 -0.88 -10.20
N HIS A 267 6.92 -1.71 -10.84
CA HIS A 267 8.04 -1.29 -11.69
C HIS A 267 7.85 -1.94 -13.06
N PRO A 268 6.95 -1.39 -13.91
CA PRO A 268 6.81 -1.86 -15.28
C PRO A 268 8.14 -1.66 -16.01
N SER A 269 8.54 -2.68 -16.76
CA SER A 269 9.77 -2.63 -17.55
C SER A 269 9.71 -1.47 -18.55
N GLU A 270 10.80 -0.72 -18.70
CA GLU A 270 10.88 0.35 -19.69
C GLU A 270 10.70 -0.22 -21.10
N LYS A 271 10.06 0.55 -21.99
CA LYS A 271 9.84 0.17 -23.39
C LYS A 271 11.13 0.32 -24.20
N THR A 272 12.16 -0.45 -23.88
CA THR A 272 13.42 -0.49 -24.62
C THR A 272 13.28 -1.26 -25.94
N ILE A 273 14.23 -1.09 -26.87
CA ILE A 273 14.25 -1.81 -28.15
C ILE A 273 14.40 -3.32 -27.90
N GLU A 274 15.26 -3.72 -26.96
CA GLU A 274 15.42 -5.12 -26.53
C GLU A 274 14.13 -5.70 -25.95
N ALA A 275 13.39 -4.92 -25.15
CA ALA A 275 12.09 -5.35 -24.64
C ALA A 275 11.07 -5.60 -25.76
N LYS A 276 11.10 -4.82 -26.85
CA LYS A 276 10.24 -5.05 -28.02
C LYS A 276 10.59 -6.34 -28.76
N VAL A 277 11.88 -6.59 -29.03
CA VAL A 277 12.34 -7.81 -29.70
C VAL A 277 12.00 -9.05 -28.86
N ASN A 278 12.21 -8.98 -27.55
CA ASN A 278 11.83 -10.04 -26.63
C ASN A 278 10.32 -10.27 -26.58
N LEU A 279 9.52 -9.21 -26.71
CA LEU A 279 8.06 -9.30 -26.72
C LEU A 279 7.53 -9.93 -28.01
N GLU A 280 8.14 -9.66 -29.16
CA GLU A 280 7.81 -10.31 -30.43
C GLU A 280 8.17 -11.81 -30.40
N ASN A 281 9.38 -12.14 -29.96
CA ASN A 281 9.80 -13.53 -29.80
C ASN A 281 8.90 -14.29 -28.80
N PHE A 282 8.53 -13.66 -27.68
CA PHE A 282 7.62 -14.26 -26.70
C PHE A 282 6.20 -14.42 -27.25
N ARG A 283 5.70 -13.46 -28.02
CA ARG A 283 4.40 -13.54 -28.70
C ARG A 283 4.37 -14.74 -29.64
N ASP A 284 5.45 -14.97 -30.38
CA ASP A 284 5.53 -16.09 -31.32
C ASP A 284 5.67 -17.42 -30.58
N ASP A 285 6.48 -17.51 -29.53
CA ASP A 285 6.61 -18.71 -28.69
C ASP A 285 5.27 -19.10 -28.03
N ILE A 286 4.58 -18.16 -27.37
CA ILE A 286 3.31 -18.45 -26.72
C ILE A 286 2.23 -18.83 -27.73
N SER A 287 2.22 -18.18 -28.91
CA SER A 287 1.30 -18.51 -29.99
C SER A 287 1.57 -19.90 -30.57
N LYS A 288 2.84 -20.31 -30.67
CA LYS A 288 3.23 -21.65 -31.13
C LYS A 288 2.88 -22.74 -30.12
N LYS A 289 3.09 -22.50 -28.82
CA LYS A 289 2.85 -23.49 -27.74
C LYS A 289 1.37 -23.69 -27.38
N PHE A 290 0.57 -22.65 -27.50
CA PHE A 290 -0.82 -22.65 -27.03
C PHE A 290 -1.84 -22.32 -28.13
N GLY A 291 -1.42 -21.86 -29.30
CA GLY A 291 -2.31 -21.35 -30.34
C GLY A 291 -2.69 -19.89 -30.11
N LYS A 292 -2.74 -19.12 -31.20
CA LYS A 292 -2.94 -17.66 -31.19
C LYS A 292 -4.23 -17.22 -30.48
N GLY A 293 -5.33 -17.97 -30.66
CA GLY A 293 -6.62 -17.69 -30.02
C GLY A 293 -6.59 -17.88 -28.50
N ILE A 294 -5.98 -18.97 -28.03
CA ILE A 294 -5.84 -19.26 -26.59
C ILE A 294 -4.88 -18.26 -25.94
N ALA A 295 -3.74 -17.98 -26.59
CA ALA A 295 -2.79 -16.98 -26.12
C ALA A 295 -3.44 -15.59 -25.97
N LYS A 296 -4.20 -15.15 -26.99
CA LYS A 296 -4.95 -13.89 -26.92
C LYS A 296 -5.95 -13.90 -25.77
N ARG A 297 -6.74 -14.97 -25.62
CA ARG A 297 -7.75 -15.07 -24.53
C ARG A 297 -7.09 -15.08 -23.15
N ALA A 298 -5.94 -15.74 -23.00
CA ALA A 298 -5.18 -15.74 -21.75
C ALA A 298 -4.67 -14.34 -21.38
N ILE A 299 -4.20 -13.57 -22.37
CA ILE A 299 -3.80 -12.17 -22.18
C ILE A 299 -5.00 -11.31 -21.80
N GLU A 300 -6.14 -11.42 -22.51
CA GLU A 300 -7.38 -10.73 -22.16
C GLU A 300 -7.84 -11.03 -20.72
N LEU A 301 -7.76 -12.29 -20.29
CA LEU A 301 -8.08 -12.69 -18.92
C LEU A 301 -7.09 -12.11 -17.91
N LYS A 302 -5.81 -12.03 -18.25
CA LYS A 302 -4.78 -11.44 -17.38
C LYS A 302 -5.00 -9.93 -17.23
N LEU A 303 -5.35 -9.25 -18.32
CA LEU A 303 -5.71 -7.83 -18.36
C LEU A 303 -6.99 -7.56 -17.56
N LEU A 304 -8.03 -8.38 -17.73
CA LEU A 304 -9.27 -8.26 -16.96
C LEU A 304 -9.04 -8.42 -15.45
N ARG A 305 -8.21 -9.37 -15.03
CA ARG A 305 -7.80 -9.54 -13.61
C ARG A 305 -6.99 -8.36 -13.05
N GLN A 306 -6.49 -7.51 -13.94
CA GLN A 306 -5.79 -6.27 -13.60
C GLN A 306 -6.69 -5.03 -13.75
N GLY A 307 -7.98 -5.21 -14.06
CA GLY A 307 -8.95 -4.12 -14.28
C GLY A 307 -9.01 -3.58 -15.72
N PHE A 308 -8.16 -4.05 -16.63
CA PHE A 308 -8.19 -3.60 -18.02
C PHE A 308 -9.27 -4.31 -18.83
N TYR A 309 -10.29 -3.57 -19.26
CA TYR A 309 -11.36 -4.07 -20.10
C TYR A 309 -10.95 -4.05 -21.59
N THR A 310 -10.65 -5.23 -22.14
CA THR A 310 -10.32 -5.40 -23.56
C THR A 310 -11.40 -6.14 -24.36
N GLN A 311 -12.57 -6.35 -23.77
CA GLN A 311 -13.66 -7.09 -24.41
C GLN A 311 -14.37 -6.24 -25.49
N PRO A 312 -14.99 -6.85 -26.51
CA PRO A 312 -15.77 -6.12 -27.50
C PRO A 312 -16.90 -5.29 -26.87
N LYS A 313 -17.24 -4.13 -27.47
CA LYS A 313 -18.27 -3.21 -26.95
C LYS A 313 -19.60 -3.90 -26.61
N ARG A 314 -20.05 -4.85 -27.43
CA ARG A 314 -21.29 -5.61 -27.18
C ARG A 314 -21.22 -6.51 -25.94
N VAL A 315 -20.05 -7.08 -25.65
CA VAL A 315 -19.85 -7.89 -24.44
C VAL A 315 -19.92 -6.99 -23.20
N ILE A 316 -19.30 -5.81 -23.24
CA ILE A 316 -19.36 -4.82 -22.15
C ILE A 316 -20.81 -4.32 -21.95
N GLN A 317 -21.55 -4.07 -23.02
CA GLN A 317 -22.98 -3.70 -22.93
C GLN A 317 -23.82 -4.81 -22.29
N CYS A 318 -23.56 -6.07 -22.65
CA CYS A 318 -24.23 -7.23 -22.06
C CYS A 318 -23.89 -7.38 -20.57
N GLU A 319 -22.63 -7.20 -20.18
CA GLU A 319 -22.21 -7.19 -18.78
C GLU A 319 -22.96 -6.12 -17.97
N LYS A 320 -23.02 -4.87 -18.46
CA LYS A 320 -23.80 -3.80 -17.83
C LYS A 320 -25.29 -4.12 -17.73
N TYR A 321 -25.86 -4.78 -18.74
CA TYR A 321 -27.25 -5.24 -18.69
C TYR A 321 -27.45 -6.27 -17.58
N ILE A 322 -26.55 -7.25 -17.45
CA ILE A 322 -26.58 -8.26 -16.38
C ILE A 322 -26.46 -7.59 -14.99
N GLU A 323 -25.56 -6.62 -14.83
CA GLU A 323 -25.36 -5.87 -13.59
C GLU A 323 -26.63 -5.19 -13.08
N GLN A 324 -27.47 -4.66 -13.98
CA GLN A 324 -28.76 -4.06 -13.60
C GLN A 324 -29.70 -5.08 -12.95
N PHE A 325 -29.69 -6.33 -13.43
CA PHE A 325 -30.50 -7.41 -12.85
C PHE A 325 -29.91 -7.94 -11.53
N PHE A 326 -28.58 -7.97 -11.39
CA PHE A 326 -27.92 -8.27 -10.11
C PHE A 326 -28.20 -7.20 -9.06
N ALA A 327 -28.15 -5.91 -9.43
CA ALA A 327 -28.47 -4.81 -8.52
C ALA A 327 -29.93 -4.88 -8.03
N ALA A 328 -30.85 -5.28 -8.91
CA ALA A 328 -32.24 -5.55 -8.58
C ALA A 328 -32.48 -6.89 -7.86
N ARG A 329 -31.43 -7.69 -7.60
CA ARG A 329 -31.49 -9.04 -7.00
C ARG A 329 -32.44 -10.00 -7.71
N LYS A 330 -32.60 -9.85 -9.03
CA LYS A 330 -33.54 -10.66 -9.84
C LYS A 330 -32.96 -11.98 -10.32
N ILE A 331 -31.64 -12.10 -10.38
CA ILE A 331 -30.91 -13.28 -10.89
C ILE A 331 -29.64 -13.52 -10.08
N ASN A 332 -29.15 -14.76 -10.07
CA ASN A 332 -27.89 -15.17 -9.42
C ASN A 332 -26.84 -15.52 -10.49
N LEU A 333 -25.58 -15.10 -10.28
CA LEU A 333 -24.47 -15.37 -11.19
C LEU A 333 -24.17 -16.88 -11.32
N GLN A 334 -24.31 -17.66 -10.24
CA GLN A 334 -24.03 -19.10 -10.27
C GLN A 334 -25.07 -19.86 -11.11
N GLU A 335 -26.36 -19.57 -10.90
CA GLU A 335 -27.46 -20.15 -11.68
C GLU A 335 -27.37 -19.73 -13.15
N LEU A 336 -27.02 -18.46 -13.42
CA LEU A 336 -26.78 -17.99 -14.77
C LEU A 336 -25.61 -18.74 -15.41
N ALA A 337 -24.51 -18.96 -14.69
CA ALA A 337 -23.37 -19.72 -15.19
C ALA A 337 -23.76 -21.17 -15.54
N GLU A 338 -24.57 -21.83 -14.71
CA GLU A 338 -25.09 -23.18 -14.97
C GLU A 338 -25.96 -23.24 -16.22
N LEU A 339 -26.86 -22.28 -16.41
CA LEU A 339 -27.71 -22.18 -17.61
C LEU A 339 -26.89 -22.00 -18.90
N TYR A 340 -25.76 -21.31 -18.81
CA TYR A 340 -24.81 -21.17 -19.91
C TYR A 340 -23.78 -22.32 -19.98
N GLY A 341 -23.92 -23.36 -19.16
CA GLY A 341 -23.04 -24.54 -19.15
C GLY A 341 -21.61 -24.27 -18.66
N LEU A 342 -21.40 -23.18 -17.94
CA LEU A 342 -20.09 -22.78 -17.41
C LEU A 342 -19.82 -23.48 -16.08
N LYS A 343 -18.92 -24.48 -16.10
CA LYS A 343 -18.46 -25.19 -14.91
C LYS A 343 -17.06 -24.76 -14.52
N GLU A 344 -16.76 -24.74 -13.22
CA GLU A 344 -15.41 -24.50 -12.72
C GLU A 344 -14.44 -25.58 -13.22
N ARG A 345 -13.26 -25.16 -13.72
CA ARG A 345 -12.24 -26.07 -14.25
C ARG A 345 -10.91 -25.81 -13.54
N THR A 346 -10.32 -26.83 -12.94
CA THR A 346 -8.98 -26.77 -12.36
C THR A 346 -7.94 -27.24 -13.38
N THR A 347 -6.86 -26.47 -13.56
CA THR A 347 -5.80 -26.79 -14.52
C THR A 347 -4.43 -26.46 -13.94
N LYS A 348 -3.41 -27.26 -14.30
CA LYS A 348 -1.99 -27.03 -13.97
C LYS A 348 -1.22 -26.74 -15.26
N LEU A 349 -0.20 -25.89 -15.19
CA LEU A 349 0.72 -25.68 -16.31
C LEU A 349 1.54 -26.96 -16.54
N MET A 350 1.50 -27.51 -17.75
CA MET A 350 2.27 -28.70 -18.11
C MET A 350 3.78 -28.38 -18.17
N ALA A 351 4.62 -29.36 -17.84
CA ALA A 351 6.07 -29.15 -17.67
C ALA A 351 6.80 -28.77 -18.97
N ASP A 352 6.34 -29.32 -20.10
CA ASP A 352 6.78 -29.06 -21.47
C ASP A 352 6.46 -27.64 -21.96
N LYS A 353 5.50 -26.98 -21.32
CA LYS A 353 5.06 -25.63 -21.70
C LYS A 353 5.65 -24.52 -20.82
N LYS A 354 6.67 -24.82 -20.02
CA LYS A 354 7.39 -23.80 -19.24
C LYS A 354 8.19 -22.90 -20.19
N PRO A 355 8.27 -21.58 -19.90
CA PRO A 355 9.13 -20.68 -20.67
C PRO A 355 10.59 -21.07 -20.47
N VAL A 356 11.37 -21.06 -21.55
CA VAL A 356 12.84 -21.11 -21.48
C VAL A 356 13.28 -19.69 -21.16
N ILE A 357 13.73 -19.46 -19.93
CA ILE A 357 14.34 -18.20 -19.53
C ILE A 357 15.84 -18.37 -19.79
N THR A 358 16.34 -17.73 -20.84
CA THR A 358 17.77 -17.68 -21.20
C THR A 358 18.39 -16.39 -20.72
#